data_AF-A0A0H2REV2-F1
#
_entry.id   AF-A0A0H2REV2-F1
#
_cell.length_a   1.000
_cell.length_b   1.000
_cell.length_c   1.000
_cell.angle_alpha   90.00
_cell.angle_beta   90.00
_cell.angle_gamma   90.00
#
_symmetry.space_group_name_H-M   'P 1'
#
loop_
_entity.id
_entity.type
_entity.pdbx_description
1 polymer ?
#
loop_
_entity_poly.entity_id
_entity_poly.type
_entity_poly.pdbx_seq_one_letter_code
_entity_poly.pdbx_strand_id
1 'polypeptide(L)'
;MDEDGEKSDTRHDELDLFYPSNLPNQQYLHQSAISTSTPFDSNSIEHDSSDSSTVHSYFSTWSTNYTMSNLPGPGRIVGNIISRAGSSLERGLGKVAHRASVGKNSRAISNLQQLCPWYFDEYMTQVQKEKVCDMLLGYARSSDLEVQFTAFNQIAFHAILSPSIRILFDARCQEPIDTVIDSWVRPGINYGAAGLYIFELSARCLSTLSNPVMDELTQYKRENGPQQLRVDFSRFEKIFCCCRDMTDTTIALKFVMWNWNGFDLFIRRKGFRNSVLLKIATAIRTRYEIASCGVDFSQSQLLSFDGDFLWPVLDFLSGMWSALRALSMEETKFLCEDEAQLALWAEVFKLHCILQSRIGRTMSPQASNLFCKTWREEGEDQVPGVEYRALREALLMVELANGDAIRKRFPPCPMDAM
;
A
#
# COMPACT_ATOMS: atom_id res chain seq x y z
N MET A 1 28.50 -58.59 1.18
CA MET A 1 28.29 -57.79 -0.04
C MET A 1 26.82 -57.89 -0.32
N ASP A 2 26.09 -56.81 -0.02
CA ASP A 2 24.76 -56.47 -0.49
C ASP A 2 24.51 -55.10 0.16
N GLU A 3 24.58 -54.03 -0.63
CA GLU A 3 24.42 -52.64 -0.17
C GLU A 3 23.13 -52.06 -0.75
N ASP A 4 22.00 -52.30 -0.08
CA ASP A 4 20.72 -51.69 -0.46
C ASP A 4 20.71 -50.20 -0.08
N GLY A 5 20.81 -49.34 -1.10
CA GLY A 5 20.88 -47.89 -0.96
C GLY A 5 19.51 -47.25 -0.66
N GLU A 6 19.18 -47.12 0.63
CA GLU A 6 17.96 -46.46 1.11
C GLU A 6 17.93 -44.96 0.74
N LYS A 7 17.14 -44.59 -0.27
CA LYS A 7 16.89 -43.20 -0.65
C LYS A 7 15.75 -42.62 0.20
N SER A 8 16.11 -41.85 1.23
CA SER A 8 15.15 -41.11 2.05
C SER A 8 14.60 -39.89 1.29
N ASP A 9 13.33 -39.95 0.91
CA ASP A 9 12.62 -38.86 0.22
C ASP A 9 12.11 -37.80 1.21
N THR A 10 13.03 -37.04 1.80
CA THR A 10 12.77 -36.04 2.85
C THR A 10 12.47 -34.66 2.25
N ARG A 11 11.23 -34.42 1.78
CA ARG A 11 10.91 -33.10 1.18
C ARG A 11 9.48 -32.55 1.19
N HIS A 12 8.63 -32.89 2.18
CA HIS A 12 7.28 -32.28 2.27
C HIS A 12 6.84 -31.64 3.59
N ASP A 13 7.44 -31.96 4.75
CA ASP A 13 6.81 -31.66 6.06
C ASP A 13 7.03 -30.24 6.64
N GLU A 14 7.85 -29.38 6.02
CA GLU A 14 8.41 -28.20 6.72
C GLU A 14 7.52 -26.93 6.79
N LEU A 15 6.22 -26.99 6.45
CA LEU A 15 5.35 -25.80 6.38
C LEU A 15 3.97 -25.87 7.06
N ASP A 16 3.46 -27.04 7.46
CA ASP A 16 2.12 -27.17 8.08
C ASP A 16 2.05 -26.71 9.56
N LEU A 17 3.11 -26.07 10.07
CA LEU A 17 3.28 -25.68 11.48
C LEU A 17 2.69 -24.33 11.88
N PHE A 18 2.04 -23.59 10.97
CA PHE A 18 1.77 -22.15 11.15
C PHE A 18 0.37 -21.75 11.66
N TYR A 19 -0.60 -22.66 11.80
CA TYR A 19 -1.91 -22.30 12.37
C TYR A 19 -2.53 -23.35 13.31
N PRO A 20 -2.87 -23.00 14.57
CA PRO A 20 -3.91 -23.70 15.32
C PRO A 20 -5.28 -23.34 14.73
N SER A 21 -6.11 -24.34 14.47
CA SER A 21 -7.32 -24.24 13.62
C SER A 21 -8.55 -23.59 14.28
N ASN A 22 -8.37 -22.73 15.29
CA ASN A 22 -9.46 -22.03 15.97
C ASN A 22 -9.14 -20.54 16.18
N LEU A 23 -9.71 -19.68 15.34
CA LEU A 23 -9.76 -18.22 15.54
C LEU A 23 -11.23 -17.74 15.48
N PRO A 24 -11.67 -16.80 16.33
CA PRO A 24 -13.05 -16.30 16.30
C PRO A 24 -13.29 -15.37 15.10
N ASN A 25 -14.46 -15.49 14.48
CA ASN A 25 -14.91 -14.54 13.45
C ASN A 25 -15.11 -13.13 14.04
N GLN A 26 -14.50 -12.12 13.41
CA GLN A 26 -14.98 -10.74 13.45
C GLN A 26 -15.34 -10.30 12.02
N GLN A 27 -16.36 -9.45 11.90
CA GLN A 27 -16.89 -8.96 10.62
C GLN A 27 -17.04 -7.42 10.66
N TYR A 28 -17.15 -6.81 9.47
CA TYR A 28 -18.00 -5.63 9.18
C TYR A 28 -17.51 -4.16 9.41
N LEU A 29 -16.59 -3.60 8.60
CA LEU A 29 -16.91 -2.69 7.46
C LEU A 29 -15.75 -1.81 6.86
N HIS A 30 -15.76 -1.56 5.52
CA HIS A 30 -14.83 -0.76 4.63
C HIS A 30 -14.76 0.80 4.73
N GLN A 31 -13.55 1.43 4.75
CA GLN A 31 -12.89 2.50 3.90
C GLN A 31 -13.73 3.66 3.26
N SER A 32 -13.36 4.98 3.19
CA SER A 32 -12.39 5.75 2.30
C SER A 32 -12.78 7.28 2.23
N ALA A 33 -12.28 8.31 1.47
CA ALA A 33 -11.00 8.70 0.80
C ALA A 33 -11.07 9.97 -0.13
N ILE A 34 -9.94 10.63 -0.51
CA ILE A 34 -9.71 11.90 -1.32
C ILE A 34 -9.06 13.04 -0.49
N SER A 35 -8.18 13.93 -1.01
CA SER A 35 -7.63 13.98 -2.40
C SER A 35 -7.05 15.30 -2.99
N THR A 36 -6.76 16.40 -2.28
CA THR A 36 -6.09 17.59 -2.90
C THR A 36 -5.38 18.52 -1.90
N SER A 37 -4.30 19.25 -2.22
CA SER A 37 -3.30 19.18 -3.30
C SER A 37 -2.29 20.34 -3.17
N THR A 38 -1.03 20.10 -3.53
CA THR A 38 -0.08 21.14 -3.99
C THR A 38 0.78 20.55 -5.11
N PRO A 39 1.36 21.37 -6.01
CA PRO A 39 1.86 20.88 -7.30
C PRO A 39 3.22 20.16 -7.20
N PHE A 40 3.41 19.19 -8.10
CA PHE A 40 4.74 18.75 -8.52
C PHE A 40 5.26 19.71 -9.59
N ASP A 41 6.42 20.34 -9.37
CA ASP A 41 7.11 21.10 -10.42
C ASP A 41 7.77 20.14 -11.43
N SER A 42 7.11 19.97 -12.57
CA SER A 42 7.66 19.26 -13.72
C SER A 42 8.72 20.12 -14.43
N ASN A 43 9.94 20.17 -13.88
CA ASN A 43 11.07 20.78 -14.55
C ASN A 43 11.30 20.13 -15.92
N SER A 44 11.09 20.91 -16.98
CA SER A 44 11.31 20.49 -18.36
C SER A 44 12.80 20.30 -18.63
N ILE A 45 13.22 19.05 -18.81
CA ILE A 45 14.53 18.76 -19.41
C ILE A 45 14.43 19.11 -20.89
N GLU A 46 14.93 20.29 -21.24
CA GLU A 46 15.22 20.65 -22.62
C GLU A 46 16.36 19.76 -23.11
N HIS A 47 16.00 18.66 -23.80
CA HIS A 47 16.99 17.77 -24.38
C HIS A 47 17.57 18.42 -25.63
N ASP A 48 18.66 19.15 -25.44
CA ASP A 48 19.39 19.83 -26.51
C ASP A 48 19.74 18.86 -27.64
N SER A 49 19.45 19.26 -28.88
CA SER A 49 19.46 18.39 -30.06
C SER A 49 20.71 18.64 -30.90
N SER A 50 21.85 18.11 -30.43
CA SER A 50 23.14 18.26 -31.12
C SER A 50 23.42 17.11 -32.09
N ASP A 51 23.70 17.45 -33.34
CA ASP A 51 24.09 16.52 -34.40
C ASP A 51 25.41 15.79 -34.11
N SER A 52 25.45 14.49 -34.38
CA SER A 52 26.67 13.83 -34.86
C SER A 52 26.33 12.56 -35.66
N SER A 53 26.31 12.69 -36.98
CA SER A 53 26.04 11.58 -37.90
C SER A 53 27.33 10.80 -38.19
N THR A 54 27.44 9.57 -37.68
CA THR A 54 28.53 8.64 -38.02
C THR A 54 28.01 7.24 -38.33
N VAL A 55 27.36 7.10 -39.50
CA VAL A 55 26.89 5.80 -40.03
C VAL A 55 28.07 5.01 -40.58
N HIS A 56 28.77 4.27 -39.72
CA HIS A 56 29.79 3.31 -40.15
C HIS A 56 29.14 2.00 -40.63
N SER A 57 28.76 1.97 -41.91
CA SER A 57 28.33 0.76 -42.61
C SER A 57 29.50 -0.18 -42.90
N TYR A 58 29.97 -0.90 -41.87
CA TYR A 58 30.92 -2.00 -42.02
C TYR A 58 30.28 -3.19 -42.77
N PHE A 59 30.29 -3.10 -44.11
CA PHE A 59 29.98 -4.19 -45.01
C PHE A 59 31.10 -5.24 -44.96
N SER A 60 31.08 -6.08 -43.92
CA SER A 60 31.83 -7.32 -43.89
C SER A 60 31.29 -8.25 -44.97
N THR A 61 31.97 -8.30 -46.12
CA THR A 61 31.62 -9.15 -47.26
C THR A 61 31.84 -10.63 -46.93
N TRP A 62 30.95 -11.20 -46.13
CA TRP A 62 30.90 -12.63 -45.84
C TRP A 62 30.60 -13.37 -47.14
N SER A 63 31.46 -14.32 -47.53
CA SER A 63 31.26 -15.13 -48.73
C SER A 63 30.04 -16.05 -48.55
N THR A 64 28.91 -15.66 -49.13
CA THR A 64 27.58 -16.28 -48.94
C THR A 64 27.36 -17.55 -49.77
N ASN A 65 28.34 -18.45 -49.79
CA ASN A 65 28.11 -19.89 -50.08
C ASN A 65 27.60 -20.65 -48.84
N TYR A 66 27.07 -19.94 -47.84
CA TYR A 66 26.37 -20.51 -46.70
C TYR A 66 24.95 -20.95 -47.14
N THR A 67 24.80 -22.26 -47.33
CA THR A 67 23.55 -23.00 -47.63
C THR A 67 22.24 -22.19 -47.67
N MET A 68 21.79 -21.82 -48.88
CA MET A 68 20.47 -21.20 -49.11
C MET A 68 19.33 -22.13 -48.62
N SER A 69 18.80 -21.84 -47.44
CA SER A 69 17.86 -22.68 -46.67
C SER A 69 16.41 -22.72 -47.21
N ASN A 70 16.23 -22.63 -48.53
CA ASN A 70 14.91 -22.76 -49.18
C ASN A 70 14.94 -23.33 -50.61
N LEU A 71 16.11 -23.73 -51.15
CA LEU A 71 16.19 -24.36 -52.48
C LEU A 71 15.37 -25.66 -52.51
N PRO A 72 14.67 -25.97 -53.62
CA PRO A 72 13.88 -27.20 -53.74
C PRO A 72 14.79 -28.43 -53.79
N GLY A 73 14.83 -29.20 -52.70
CA GLY A 73 15.61 -30.42 -52.57
C GLY A 73 15.49 -31.04 -51.18
N PRO A 74 16.08 -32.24 -50.94
CA PRO A 74 15.89 -33.00 -49.70
C PRO A 74 16.24 -32.24 -48.42
N GLY A 75 17.30 -31.41 -48.46
CA GLY A 75 17.73 -30.59 -47.32
C GLY A 75 16.66 -29.61 -46.81
N ARG A 76 15.75 -29.13 -47.68
CA ARG A 76 14.63 -28.25 -47.28
C ARG A 76 13.60 -29.00 -46.44
N ILE A 77 13.37 -30.28 -46.72
CA ILE A 77 12.44 -31.12 -45.95
C ILE A 77 13.03 -31.38 -44.56
N VAL A 78 14.32 -31.75 -44.49
CA VAL A 78 15.04 -31.98 -43.22
C VAL A 78 15.10 -30.70 -42.38
N GLY A 79 15.45 -29.55 -42.99
CA GLY A 79 15.45 -28.24 -42.32
C GLY A 79 14.08 -27.88 -41.74
N ASN A 80 13.01 -28.01 -42.52
CA ASN A 80 11.65 -27.76 -42.05
C ASN A 80 11.22 -28.67 -40.89
N ILE A 81 11.66 -29.93 -40.86
CA ILE A 81 11.40 -30.86 -39.76
C ILE A 81 12.15 -30.42 -38.50
N ILE A 82 13.45 -30.08 -38.62
CA ILE A 82 14.27 -29.63 -37.50
C ILE A 82 13.74 -28.31 -36.92
N SER A 83 13.40 -27.32 -37.76
CA SER A 83 12.80 -26.06 -37.30
C SER A 83 11.46 -26.28 -36.58
N ARG A 84 10.60 -27.17 -37.08
CA ARG A 84 9.35 -27.54 -36.40
C ARG A 84 9.58 -28.25 -35.08
N ALA A 85 10.60 -29.12 -34.99
CA ALA A 85 10.97 -29.79 -33.75
C ALA A 85 11.48 -28.79 -32.70
N GLY A 86 12.38 -27.87 -33.10
CA GLY A 86 12.88 -26.78 -32.25
C GLY A 86 11.75 -25.90 -31.71
N SER A 87 10.89 -25.35 -32.58
CA SER A 87 9.74 -24.54 -32.15
C SER A 87 8.72 -25.30 -31.30
N SER A 88 8.65 -26.63 -31.40
CA SER A 88 7.82 -27.46 -30.51
C SER A 88 8.47 -27.62 -29.13
N LEU A 89 9.78 -27.89 -29.09
CA LEU A 89 10.57 -28.02 -27.86
C LEU A 89 10.61 -26.70 -27.07
N GLU A 90 10.85 -25.58 -27.73
CA GLU A 90 10.82 -24.22 -27.14
C GLU A 90 9.46 -23.94 -26.48
N ARG A 91 8.35 -24.26 -27.15
CA ARG A 91 6.99 -24.12 -26.60
C ARG A 91 6.71 -25.10 -25.45
N GLY A 92 7.30 -26.29 -25.47
CA GLY A 92 7.24 -27.26 -24.38
C GLY A 92 7.97 -26.75 -23.14
N LEU A 93 9.25 -26.41 -23.29
CA LEU A 93 10.11 -25.87 -22.23
C LEU A 93 9.54 -24.56 -21.67
N GLY A 94 9.07 -23.65 -22.52
CA GLY A 94 8.42 -22.40 -22.10
C GLY A 94 7.18 -22.64 -21.25
N LYS A 95 6.33 -23.62 -21.59
CA LYS A 95 5.16 -24.01 -20.77
C LYS A 95 5.55 -24.64 -19.44
N VAL A 96 6.61 -25.45 -19.39
CA VAL A 96 7.12 -26.04 -18.15
C VAL A 96 7.74 -24.98 -17.24
N ALA A 97 8.59 -24.11 -17.78
CA ALA A 97 9.19 -23.00 -17.06
C ALA A 97 8.14 -22.02 -16.51
N HIS A 98 7.14 -21.66 -17.33
CA HIS A 98 6.02 -20.81 -16.90
C HIS A 98 5.23 -21.45 -15.76
N ARG A 99 4.88 -22.74 -15.84
CA ARG A 99 4.20 -23.47 -14.76
C ARG A 99 5.04 -23.52 -13.48
N ALA A 100 6.35 -23.77 -13.61
CA ALA A 100 7.26 -23.78 -12.47
C ALA A 100 7.43 -22.39 -11.82
N SER A 101 7.41 -21.31 -12.62
CA SER A 101 7.48 -19.94 -12.11
C SER A 101 6.19 -19.55 -11.39
N VAL A 102 5.02 -19.74 -12.02
CA VAL A 102 3.71 -19.42 -11.42
C VAL A 102 3.50 -20.19 -10.12
N GLY A 103 3.87 -21.49 -10.07
CA GLY A 103 3.78 -22.29 -8.85
C GLY A 103 4.68 -21.79 -7.71
N LYS A 104 5.89 -21.30 -8.02
CA LYS A 104 6.78 -20.69 -7.02
C LYS A 104 6.25 -19.36 -6.51
N ASN A 105 5.80 -18.47 -7.42
CA ASN A 105 5.38 -17.12 -7.07
C ASN A 105 4.07 -17.16 -6.28
N SER A 106 3.11 -18.01 -6.69
CA SER A 106 1.89 -18.28 -5.93
C SER A 106 2.17 -18.83 -4.53
N ARG A 107 3.15 -19.73 -4.36
CA ARG A 107 3.54 -20.22 -3.02
C ARG A 107 4.21 -19.12 -2.18
N ALA A 108 5.07 -18.28 -2.77
CA ALA A 108 5.69 -17.15 -2.07
C ALA A 108 4.65 -16.13 -1.59
N ILE A 109 3.68 -15.78 -2.45
CA ILE A 109 2.56 -14.89 -2.12
C ILE A 109 1.68 -15.53 -1.03
N SER A 110 1.36 -16.83 -1.12
CA SER A 110 0.57 -17.52 -0.10
C SER A 110 1.28 -17.56 1.27
N ASN A 111 2.59 -17.85 1.29
CA ASN A 111 3.40 -17.78 2.51
C ASN A 111 3.38 -16.36 3.11
N LEU A 112 3.53 -15.32 2.27
CA LEU A 112 3.47 -13.91 2.71
C LEU A 112 2.08 -13.51 3.23
N GLN A 113 1.00 -14.04 2.66
CA GLN A 113 -0.38 -13.78 3.10
C GLN A 113 -0.73 -14.46 4.43
N GLN A 114 -0.04 -15.55 4.78
CA GLN A 114 -0.19 -16.25 6.06
C GLN A 114 0.56 -15.57 7.22
N LEU A 115 1.38 -14.55 6.95
CA LEU A 115 2.05 -13.77 7.99
C LEU A 115 1.09 -12.79 8.68
N CYS A 116 0.80 -13.04 9.95
CA CYS A 116 0.06 -12.15 10.84
C CYS A 116 1.02 -11.42 11.81
N PRO A 117 1.22 -10.10 11.71
CA PRO A 117 2.17 -9.39 12.58
C PRO A 117 1.81 -9.39 14.06
N TRP A 118 0.52 -9.38 14.40
CA TRP A 118 0.05 -9.50 15.79
C TRP A 118 0.42 -10.86 16.42
N TYR A 119 0.65 -11.89 15.60
CA TYR A 119 1.20 -13.17 16.07
C TYR A 119 2.72 -13.12 16.30
N PHE A 120 3.43 -12.18 15.65
CA PHE A 120 4.89 -12.12 15.62
C PHE A 120 5.48 -11.94 17.01
N ASP A 121 5.25 -10.82 17.69
CA ASP A 121 5.93 -10.55 18.96
C ASP A 121 5.53 -11.52 20.08
N GLU A 122 4.23 -11.82 20.21
CA GLU A 122 3.65 -12.53 21.36
C GLU A 122 3.78 -14.06 21.29
N TYR A 123 3.72 -14.66 20.09
CA TYR A 123 3.56 -16.12 19.94
C TYR A 123 4.66 -16.81 19.14
N MET A 124 5.41 -16.10 18.29
CA MET A 124 6.54 -16.71 17.58
C MET A 124 7.77 -16.88 18.47
N THR A 125 8.35 -18.09 18.47
CA THR A 125 9.69 -18.32 19.02
C THR A 125 10.76 -17.53 18.24
N GLN A 126 11.91 -17.27 18.86
CA GLN A 126 13.02 -16.57 18.22
C GLN A 126 13.42 -17.18 16.85
N VAL A 127 13.47 -18.51 16.76
CA VAL A 127 13.80 -19.24 15.51
C VAL A 127 12.72 -19.05 14.43
N GLN A 128 11.44 -18.95 14.81
CA GLN A 128 10.37 -18.61 13.87
C GLN A 128 10.48 -17.14 13.41
N LYS A 129 10.77 -16.20 14.32
CA LYS A 129 11.00 -14.78 14.00
C LYS A 129 12.15 -14.63 13.00
N GLU A 130 13.26 -15.34 13.20
CA GLU A 130 14.41 -15.38 12.29
C GLU A 130 14.04 -15.99 10.92
N LYS A 131 13.35 -17.14 10.88
CA LYS A 131 12.84 -17.73 9.62
C LYS A 131 11.92 -16.78 8.83
N VAL A 132 11.09 -15.99 9.51
CA VAL A 132 10.24 -14.97 8.88
C VAL A 132 11.08 -13.80 8.35
N CYS A 133 12.08 -13.31 9.09
CA CYS A 133 12.98 -12.26 8.61
C CYS A 133 13.75 -12.70 7.35
N ASP A 134 14.27 -13.93 7.33
CA ASP A 134 14.98 -14.51 6.19
C ASP A 134 14.06 -14.63 4.95
N MET A 135 12.82 -15.07 5.16
CA MET A 135 11.81 -15.17 4.10
C MET A 135 11.49 -13.78 3.51
N LEU A 136 11.29 -12.78 4.38
CA LEU A 136 10.98 -11.40 3.98
C LEU A 136 12.17 -10.76 3.23
N LEU A 137 13.41 -10.90 3.72
CA LEU A 137 14.61 -10.43 3.02
C LEU A 137 14.80 -11.11 1.65
N GLY A 138 14.55 -12.42 1.58
CA GLY A 138 14.63 -13.19 0.34
C GLY A 138 13.60 -12.75 -0.71
N TYR A 139 12.34 -12.56 -0.29
CA TYR A 139 11.26 -12.12 -1.18
C TYR A 139 11.35 -10.62 -1.53
N ALA A 140 11.89 -9.77 -0.66
CA ALA A 140 12.21 -8.36 -0.97
C ALA A 140 13.28 -8.22 -2.06
N ARG A 141 14.12 -9.25 -2.27
CA ARG A 141 15.08 -9.37 -3.39
C ARG A 141 14.53 -10.17 -4.59
N SER A 142 13.23 -10.48 -4.62
CA SER A 142 12.60 -11.23 -5.72
C SER A 142 12.72 -10.52 -7.07
N SER A 143 12.92 -11.29 -8.14
CA SER A 143 12.84 -10.78 -9.52
C SER A 143 11.40 -10.52 -9.97
N ASP A 144 10.43 -11.20 -9.37
CA ASP A 144 8.99 -10.99 -9.56
C ASP A 144 8.49 -9.81 -8.71
N LEU A 145 7.79 -8.86 -9.33
CA LEU A 145 7.33 -7.62 -8.70
C LEU A 145 6.15 -7.82 -7.74
N GLU A 146 5.28 -8.80 -7.96
CA GLU A 146 4.13 -9.07 -7.09
C GLU A 146 4.62 -9.66 -5.77
N VAL A 147 5.54 -10.63 -5.84
CA VAL A 147 6.26 -11.18 -4.68
C VAL A 147 7.05 -10.07 -3.96
N GLN A 148 7.78 -9.24 -4.70
CA GLN A 148 8.61 -8.16 -4.14
C GLN A 148 7.76 -7.10 -3.41
N PHE A 149 6.64 -6.64 -4.00
CA PHE A 149 5.79 -5.61 -3.40
C PHE A 149 4.97 -6.16 -2.23
N THR A 150 4.56 -7.43 -2.28
CA THR A 150 3.94 -8.11 -1.14
C THR A 150 4.92 -8.22 0.02
N ALA A 151 6.19 -8.56 -0.25
CA ALA A 151 7.24 -8.61 0.76
C ALA A 151 7.54 -7.22 1.37
N PHE A 152 7.64 -6.17 0.55
CA PHE A 152 7.79 -4.79 1.06
C PHE A 152 6.63 -4.39 1.98
N ASN A 153 5.37 -4.64 1.59
CA ASN A 153 4.22 -4.32 2.44
C ASN A 153 4.27 -5.10 3.76
N GLN A 154 4.61 -6.40 3.72
CA GLN A 154 4.76 -7.19 4.94
C GLN A 154 5.93 -6.72 5.84
N ILE A 155 7.07 -6.33 5.26
CA ILE A 155 8.19 -5.73 6.01
C ILE A 155 7.75 -4.45 6.73
N ALA A 156 7.10 -3.52 6.02
CA ALA A 156 6.59 -2.29 6.61
C ALA A 156 5.56 -2.58 7.71
N PHE A 157 4.64 -3.51 7.46
CA PHE A 157 3.54 -3.87 8.36
C PHE A 157 4.03 -4.56 9.64
N HIS A 158 4.95 -5.53 9.53
CA HIS A 158 5.62 -6.12 10.68
C HIS A 158 6.44 -5.10 11.46
N ALA A 159 7.21 -4.22 10.81
CA ALA A 159 8.02 -3.23 11.50
C ALA A 159 7.19 -2.17 12.24
N ILE A 160 6.01 -1.81 11.72
CA ILE A 160 5.07 -0.89 12.36
C ILE A 160 4.44 -1.52 13.62
N LEU A 161 3.93 -2.75 13.52
CA LEU A 161 3.24 -3.40 14.65
C LEU A 161 4.18 -4.04 15.67
N SER A 162 5.35 -4.50 15.22
CA SER A 162 6.43 -5.10 16.00
C SER A 162 7.77 -4.40 15.72
N PRO A 163 8.02 -3.18 16.26
CA PRO A 163 9.29 -2.46 16.02
C PRO A 163 10.55 -3.22 16.48
N SER A 164 10.39 -4.24 17.32
CA SER A 164 11.39 -5.24 17.67
C SER A 164 12.07 -5.89 16.45
N ILE A 165 11.33 -6.06 15.35
CA ILE A 165 11.84 -6.73 14.14
C ILE A 165 12.96 -5.94 13.44
N ARG A 166 13.07 -4.61 13.66
CA ARG A 166 14.19 -3.81 13.13
C ARG A 166 15.54 -4.38 13.58
N ILE A 167 15.63 -4.78 14.86
CA ILE A 167 16.84 -5.38 15.46
C ILE A 167 17.13 -6.75 14.85
N LEU A 168 16.09 -7.52 14.51
CA LEU A 168 16.22 -8.82 13.86
C LEU A 168 16.67 -8.69 12.40
N PHE A 169 16.11 -7.74 11.63
CA PHE A 169 16.56 -7.48 10.26
C PHE A 169 18.03 -7.05 10.23
N ASP A 170 18.44 -6.12 11.10
CA ASP A 170 19.83 -5.68 11.23
C ASP A 170 20.77 -6.86 11.57
N ALA A 171 20.45 -7.64 12.61
CA ALA A 171 21.24 -8.80 13.03
C ALA A 171 21.25 -9.99 12.03
N ARG A 172 20.34 -10.02 11.06
CA ARG A 172 20.31 -11.03 9.98
C ARG A 172 21.07 -10.57 8.72
N CYS A 173 21.37 -9.29 8.57
CA CYS A 173 22.10 -8.78 7.43
C CYS A 173 23.63 -8.89 7.63
N GLN A 174 24.36 -9.23 6.55
CA GLN A 174 25.84 -9.27 6.54
C GLN A 174 26.45 -7.89 6.19
N GLU A 175 25.60 -6.97 5.76
CA GLU A 175 25.87 -5.61 5.31
C GLU A 175 24.91 -4.69 6.08
N PRO A 176 25.17 -3.37 6.20
CA PRO A 176 24.21 -2.44 6.81
C PRO A 176 22.83 -2.57 6.15
N ILE A 177 21.75 -2.57 6.95
CA ILE A 177 20.39 -2.79 6.42
C ILE A 177 20.01 -1.76 5.35
N ASP A 178 20.50 -0.52 5.43
CA ASP A 178 20.31 0.50 4.38
C ASP A 178 20.92 0.08 3.03
N THR A 179 22.11 -0.53 3.01
CA THR A 179 22.72 -1.11 1.79
C THR A 179 21.92 -2.31 1.27
N VAL A 180 21.32 -3.09 2.17
CA VAL A 180 20.43 -4.19 1.79
C VAL A 180 19.12 -3.66 1.18
N ILE A 181 18.56 -2.58 1.70
CA ILE A 181 17.38 -1.88 1.16
C ILE A 181 17.68 -1.31 -0.25
N ASP A 182 18.82 -0.65 -0.43
CA ASP A 182 19.25 -0.14 -1.74
C ASP A 182 19.33 -1.26 -2.79
N SER A 183 19.75 -2.47 -2.38
CA SER A 183 19.82 -3.65 -3.27
C SER A 183 18.46 -4.18 -3.75
N TRP A 184 17.33 -3.70 -3.19
CA TRP A 184 15.99 -4.14 -3.60
C TRP A 184 15.49 -3.44 -4.87
N VAL A 185 15.90 -2.19 -5.13
CA VAL A 185 15.47 -1.42 -6.29
C VAL A 185 16.38 -1.73 -7.49
N ARG A 186 15.82 -2.39 -8.50
CA ARG A 186 16.57 -2.89 -9.66
C ARG A 186 16.63 -1.83 -10.78
N PRO A 187 17.83 -1.45 -11.26
CA PRO A 187 17.97 -0.55 -12.41
C PRO A 187 17.19 -1.02 -13.64
N GLY A 188 16.54 -0.08 -14.34
CA GLY A 188 15.79 -0.36 -15.57
C GLY A 188 14.40 -0.99 -15.37
N ILE A 189 13.97 -1.26 -14.14
CA ILE A 189 12.62 -1.76 -13.84
C ILE A 189 11.70 -0.58 -13.50
N ASN A 190 10.50 -0.54 -14.09
CA ASN A 190 9.47 0.45 -13.72
C ASN A 190 8.63 -0.08 -12.55
N TYR A 191 8.81 0.52 -11.38
CA TYR A 191 8.12 0.13 -10.13
C TYR A 191 6.69 0.69 -10.02
N GLY A 192 6.34 1.73 -10.78
CA GLY A 192 5.07 2.46 -10.63
C GLY A 192 4.94 3.20 -9.29
N ALA A 193 3.95 4.09 -9.18
CA ALA A 193 3.75 4.91 -7.98
C ALA A 193 3.45 4.07 -6.72
N ALA A 194 2.64 3.01 -6.86
CA ALA A 194 2.30 2.12 -5.76
C ALA A 194 3.50 1.27 -5.28
N GLY A 195 4.31 0.74 -6.21
CA GLY A 195 5.50 -0.04 -5.86
C GLY A 195 6.56 0.81 -5.17
N LEU A 196 6.82 2.02 -5.68
CA LEU A 196 7.75 2.97 -5.06
C LEU A 196 7.28 3.41 -3.66
N TYR A 197 5.99 3.67 -3.46
CA TYR A 197 5.44 4.04 -2.15
C TYR A 197 5.57 2.92 -1.11
N ILE A 198 5.27 1.67 -1.48
CA ILE A 198 5.38 0.52 -0.57
C ILE A 198 6.85 0.24 -0.26
N PHE A 199 7.76 0.43 -1.23
CA PHE A 199 9.21 0.42 -0.99
C PHE A 199 9.65 1.53 -0.03
N GLU A 200 9.20 2.78 -0.22
CA GLU A 200 9.60 3.88 0.67
C GLU A 200 9.15 3.63 2.11
N LEU A 201 7.94 3.08 2.31
CA LEU A 201 7.45 2.68 3.63
C LEU A 201 8.32 1.58 4.27
N SER A 202 8.69 0.53 3.52
CA SER A 202 9.50 -0.56 4.07
C SER A 202 10.92 -0.10 4.38
N ALA A 203 11.52 0.69 3.49
CA ALA A 203 12.80 1.35 3.68
C ALA A 203 12.79 2.25 4.93
N ARG A 204 11.80 3.13 5.04
CA ARG A 204 11.64 4.08 6.15
C ARG A 204 11.47 3.38 7.50
N CYS A 205 10.75 2.25 7.53
CA CYS A 205 10.58 1.44 8.74
C CYS A 205 11.86 0.73 9.19
N LEU A 206 12.74 0.30 8.27
CA LEU A 206 13.93 -0.48 8.60
C LEU A 206 15.22 0.33 8.78
N SER A 207 15.35 1.51 8.16
CA SER A 207 16.59 2.30 8.16
C SER A 207 17.20 2.48 9.56
N THR A 208 18.54 2.45 9.63
CA THR A 208 19.30 2.72 10.87
C THR A 208 19.34 4.20 11.24
N LEU A 209 19.06 5.09 10.27
CA LEU A 209 18.98 6.53 10.50
C LEU A 209 17.84 6.86 11.46
N SER A 210 18.02 7.88 12.30
CA SER A 210 17.01 8.24 13.30
C SER A 210 15.66 8.54 12.64
N ASN A 211 14.66 7.79 13.10
CA ASN A 211 13.31 7.87 12.61
C ASN A 211 12.38 8.15 13.81
N PRO A 212 12.12 9.43 14.13
CA PRO A 212 11.38 9.82 15.32
C PRO A 212 9.99 9.17 15.44
N VAL A 213 9.32 8.84 14.33
CA VAL A 213 8.05 8.12 14.41
C VAL A 213 8.27 6.66 14.85
N MET A 214 9.21 5.92 14.25
CA MET A 214 9.51 4.53 14.62
C MET A 214 10.12 4.41 16.04
N ASP A 215 10.88 5.42 16.44
CA ASP A 215 11.48 5.50 17.77
C ASP A 215 10.38 5.74 18.83
N GLU A 216 9.35 6.55 18.52
CA GLU A 216 8.14 6.69 19.35
C GLU A 216 7.27 5.42 19.35
N LEU A 217 7.10 4.72 18.22
CA LEU A 217 6.39 3.43 18.18
C LEU A 217 7.08 2.40 19.10
N THR A 218 8.41 2.41 19.10
CA THR A 218 9.24 1.55 19.95
C THR A 218 9.10 1.92 21.43
N GLN A 219 9.08 3.22 21.76
CA GLN A 219 8.79 3.68 23.13
C GLN A 219 7.38 3.26 23.56
N TYR A 220 6.37 3.46 22.71
CA TYR A 220 4.99 3.11 22.99
C TYR A 220 4.81 1.62 23.30
N LYS A 221 5.31 0.72 22.44
CA LYS A 221 5.17 -0.74 22.65
C LYS A 221 5.91 -1.21 23.90
N ARG A 222 7.04 -0.58 24.25
CA ARG A 222 7.78 -0.87 25.50
C ARG A 222 6.99 -0.48 26.76
N GLU A 223 6.26 0.63 26.72
CA GLU A 223 5.57 1.19 27.89
C GLU A 223 4.18 0.59 28.14
N ASN A 224 3.44 0.25 27.07
CA ASN A 224 2.08 -0.29 27.16
C ASN A 224 2.08 -1.84 27.13
N GLY A 225 3.16 -2.46 26.67
CA GLY A 225 3.24 -3.91 26.45
C GLY A 225 2.34 -4.39 25.30
N PRO A 226 2.19 -5.72 25.13
CA PRO A 226 1.36 -6.29 24.07
C PRO A 226 -0.14 -6.02 24.26
N GLN A 227 -0.65 -6.19 25.48
CA GLN A 227 -2.09 -6.40 25.74
C GLN A 227 -2.90 -5.11 26.02
N GLN A 228 -2.28 -3.94 26.08
CA GLN A 228 -3.00 -2.69 26.39
C GLN A 228 -3.57 -2.01 25.15
N LEU A 229 -4.78 -2.44 24.75
CA LEU A 229 -5.61 -1.79 23.72
C LEU A 229 -6.18 -0.42 24.15
N ARG A 230 -6.05 -0.03 25.43
CA ARG A 230 -6.55 1.26 25.95
C ARG A 230 -5.50 2.37 25.85
N VAL A 231 -5.33 2.89 24.64
CA VAL A 231 -4.41 3.98 24.31
C VAL A 231 -4.88 5.30 24.90
N ASP A 232 -3.98 6.06 25.53
CA ASP A 232 -4.22 7.49 25.77
C ASP A 232 -3.93 8.32 24.51
N PHE A 233 -4.89 9.17 24.16
CA PHE A 233 -4.87 10.11 23.05
C PHE A 233 -3.59 10.98 22.97
N SER A 234 -2.95 11.27 24.11
CA SER A 234 -1.70 12.05 24.14
C SER A 234 -0.55 11.37 23.39
N ARG A 235 -0.50 10.04 23.33
CA ARG A 235 0.58 9.30 22.67
C ARG A 235 0.44 9.28 21.16
N PHE A 236 -0.77 9.18 20.64
CA PHE A 236 -1.00 9.22 19.19
C PHE A 236 -0.78 10.62 18.64
N GLU A 237 -1.13 11.66 19.40
CA GLU A 237 -0.74 13.03 19.11
C GLU A 237 0.79 13.18 19.07
N LYS A 238 1.53 12.64 20.06
CA LYS A 238 3.01 12.64 20.06
C LYS A 238 3.61 11.93 18.82
N ILE A 239 3.10 10.74 18.47
CA ILE A 239 3.51 10.00 17.26
C ILE A 239 3.31 10.85 16.00
N PHE A 240 2.14 11.49 15.83
CA PHE A 240 1.88 12.36 14.67
C PHE A 240 2.67 13.68 14.70
N CYS A 241 3.05 14.19 15.87
CA CYS A 241 4.00 15.31 16.00
C CYS A 241 5.42 14.93 15.56
N CYS A 242 5.85 13.68 15.76
CA CYS A 242 7.14 13.17 15.28
C CYS A 242 7.23 12.98 13.76
N CYS A 243 6.10 13.03 13.03
CA CYS A 243 6.07 12.80 11.58
C CYS A 243 6.57 14.01 10.77
N ARG A 244 7.68 13.83 10.06
CA ARG A 244 8.34 14.89 9.25
C ARG A 244 7.70 15.08 7.88
N ASP A 245 7.21 13.99 7.27
CA ASP A 245 6.65 13.95 5.92
C ASP A 245 5.45 13.00 5.82
N MET A 246 4.97 12.74 4.59
CA MET A 246 3.83 11.87 4.35
C MET A 246 4.11 10.39 4.65
N THR A 247 5.35 9.94 4.48
CA THR A 247 5.77 8.56 4.70
C THR A 247 5.80 8.25 6.19
N ASP A 248 6.40 9.14 7.00
CA ASP A 248 6.29 9.08 8.47
C ASP A 248 4.80 9.17 8.91
N THR A 249 3.98 10.02 8.25
CA THR A 249 2.55 10.18 8.60
C THR A 249 1.72 8.94 8.25
N THR A 250 2.02 8.22 7.16
CA THR A 250 1.41 6.91 6.85
C THR A 250 1.84 5.84 7.85
N ILE A 251 3.11 5.84 8.29
CA ILE A 251 3.62 4.94 9.33
C ILE A 251 2.85 5.16 10.64
N ALA A 252 2.70 6.41 11.07
CA ALA A 252 1.87 6.78 12.22
C ALA A 252 0.41 6.37 12.04
N LEU A 253 -0.19 6.64 10.87
CA LEU A 253 -1.56 6.26 10.59
C LEU A 253 -1.76 4.74 10.67
N LYS A 254 -0.96 3.93 9.95
CA LYS A 254 -0.99 2.46 10.03
C LYS A 254 -0.80 1.97 11.48
N PHE A 255 0.06 2.60 12.27
CA PHE A 255 0.21 2.22 13.68
C PHE A 255 -1.06 2.49 14.49
N VAL A 256 -1.58 3.72 14.40
CA VAL A 256 -2.78 4.17 15.12
C VAL A 256 -3.96 3.27 14.76
N MET A 257 -4.23 3.06 13.48
CA MET A 257 -5.29 2.20 12.94
C MET A 257 -5.43 0.85 13.67
N TRP A 258 -4.31 0.20 13.98
CA TRP A 258 -4.27 -1.15 14.57
C TRP A 258 -4.31 -1.20 16.09
N ASN A 259 -4.18 -0.05 16.76
CA ASN A 259 -4.18 0.03 18.23
C ASN A 259 -5.34 0.90 18.74
N TRP A 260 -6.19 1.45 17.87
CA TRP A 260 -7.22 2.45 18.19
C TRP A 260 -8.61 1.87 18.48
N ASN A 261 -9.45 2.66 19.16
CA ASN A 261 -10.79 2.27 19.62
C ASN A 261 -11.84 3.40 19.46
N GLY A 262 -11.69 4.29 18.46
CA GLY A 262 -12.71 5.29 18.10
C GLY A 262 -12.17 6.72 17.92
N PHE A 263 -12.32 7.29 16.73
CA PHE A 263 -11.92 8.67 16.44
C PHE A 263 -12.86 9.71 17.03
N ASP A 264 -14.14 9.39 17.27
CA ASP A 264 -15.14 10.35 17.77
C ASP A 264 -14.74 10.96 19.13
N LEU A 265 -14.28 10.13 20.08
CA LEU A 265 -13.81 10.56 21.39
C LEU A 265 -12.55 11.44 21.31
N PHE A 266 -11.66 11.16 20.36
CA PHE A 266 -10.48 11.99 20.11
C PHE A 266 -10.87 13.36 19.56
N ILE A 267 -11.69 13.40 18.51
CA ILE A 267 -12.12 14.64 17.87
C ILE A 267 -12.92 15.50 18.87
N ARG A 268 -13.83 14.89 19.64
CA ARG A 268 -14.58 15.57 20.71
C ARG A 268 -13.68 16.12 21.83
N ARG A 269 -12.63 15.39 22.23
CA ARG A 269 -11.70 15.85 23.29
C ARG A 269 -10.67 16.87 22.82
N LYS A 270 -10.36 16.92 21.52
CA LYS A 270 -9.30 17.77 20.95
C LYS A 270 -9.79 18.94 20.10
N GLY A 271 -11.03 18.88 19.60
CA GLY A 271 -11.61 19.84 18.67
C GLY A 271 -11.00 19.77 17.27
N PHE A 272 -11.71 20.35 16.31
CA PHE A 272 -11.32 20.39 14.88
C PHE A 272 -10.04 21.20 14.60
N ARG A 273 -9.56 21.99 15.57
CA ARG A 273 -8.27 22.71 15.49
C ARG A 273 -7.02 21.83 15.60
N ASN A 274 -7.17 20.55 15.92
CA ASN A 274 -6.01 19.68 16.09
C ASN A 274 -5.41 19.28 14.72
N SER A 275 -4.19 19.74 14.43
CA SER A 275 -3.48 19.47 13.16
C SER A 275 -3.21 18.00 12.88
N VAL A 276 -3.29 17.13 13.90
CA VAL A 276 -3.24 15.67 13.74
C VAL A 276 -4.43 15.16 12.91
N LEU A 277 -5.62 15.77 13.04
CA LEU A 277 -6.79 15.40 12.21
C LEU A 277 -6.53 15.70 10.73
N LEU A 278 -5.88 16.84 10.42
CA LEU A 278 -5.50 17.19 9.06
C LEU A 278 -4.42 16.23 8.53
N LYS A 279 -3.43 15.84 9.35
CA LYS A 279 -2.45 14.80 9.00
C LYS A 279 -3.10 13.45 8.70
N ILE A 280 -4.04 12.99 9.55
CA ILE A 280 -4.80 11.74 9.36
C ILE A 280 -5.58 11.80 8.04
N ALA A 281 -6.40 12.84 7.86
CA ALA A 281 -7.19 13.01 6.64
C ALA A 281 -6.30 13.00 5.39
N THR A 282 -5.16 13.71 5.43
CA THR A 282 -4.17 13.80 4.35
C THR A 282 -3.45 12.46 4.07
N ALA A 283 -3.14 11.65 5.08
CA ALA A 283 -2.53 10.34 4.85
C ALA A 283 -3.54 9.33 4.28
N ILE A 284 -4.78 9.34 4.78
CA ILE A 284 -5.89 8.56 4.18
C ILE A 284 -6.05 8.98 2.71
N ARG A 285 -6.18 10.28 2.44
CA ARG A 285 -6.16 10.92 1.10
C ARG A 285 -5.07 10.32 0.20
N THR A 286 -3.82 10.48 0.60
CA THR A 286 -2.68 10.25 -0.29
C THR A 286 -2.62 8.79 -0.73
N ARG A 287 -3.02 7.86 0.14
CA ARG A 287 -3.08 6.43 -0.17
C ARG A 287 -4.02 6.07 -1.33
N TYR A 288 -5.10 6.80 -1.54
CA TYR A 288 -5.97 6.60 -2.71
C TYR A 288 -5.53 7.35 -3.97
N GLU A 289 -4.76 8.43 -3.81
CA GLU A 289 -4.06 9.04 -4.96
C GLU A 289 -3.10 8.01 -5.56
N ILE A 290 -2.27 7.41 -4.72
CA ILE A 290 -1.31 6.38 -5.09
C ILE A 290 -2.01 5.19 -5.76
N ALA A 291 -3.15 4.76 -5.22
CA ALA A 291 -3.95 3.69 -5.82
C ALA A 291 -4.51 4.05 -7.20
N SER A 292 -4.98 5.29 -7.39
CA SER A 292 -5.50 5.74 -8.69
C SER A 292 -4.43 5.93 -9.76
N CYS A 293 -3.16 6.06 -9.38
CA CYS A 293 -2.03 6.02 -10.30
C CYS A 293 -1.73 4.59 -10.83
N GLY A 294 -2.28 3.55 -10.19
CA GLY A 294 -2.19 2.16 -10.65
C GLY A 294 -3.18 1.89 -11.77
N VAL A 295 -2.81 2.21 -13.01
CA VAL A 295 -3.65 1.97 -14.21
C VAL A 295 -3.86 0.47 -14.48
N ASP A 296 -2.89 -0.37 -14.11
CA ASP A 296 -2.98 -1.83 -14.23
C ASP A 296 -3.64 -2.47 -13.01
N PHE A 297 -4.75 -3.17 -13.24
CA PHE A 297 -5.62 -3.72 -12.21
C PHE A 297 -4.93 -4.75 -11.28
N SER A 298 -3.81 -5.36 -11.70
CA SER A 298 -2.98 -6.22 -10.85
C SER A 298 -2.39 -5.46 -9.66
N GLN A 299 -2.00 -4.19 -9.83
CA GLN A 299 -1.46 -3.38 -8.72
C GLN A 299 -2.52 -3.00 -7.68
N SER A 300 -3.80 -2.94 -8.05
CA SER A 300 -4.86 -2.71 -7.05
C SER A 300 -5.02 -3.87 -6.06
N GLN A 301 -4.63 -5.11 -6.43
CA GLN A 301 -4.66 -6.24 -5.50
C GLN A 301 -3.66 -6.04 -4.35
N LEU A 302 -2.44 -5.58 -4.66
CA LEU A 302 -1.41 -5.25 -3.67
C LEU A 302 -1.85 -4.20 -2.64
N LEU A 303 -2.69 -3.24 -3.04
CA LEU A 303 -3.26 -2.25 -2.13
C LEU A 303 -4.52 -2.73 -1.41
N SER A 304 -5.17 -3.79 -1.90
CA SER A 304 -6.33 -4.43 -1.26
C SER A 304 -5.98 -5.38 -0.11
N PHE A 305 -4.74 -5.89 -0.04
CA PHE A 305 -4.28 -6.73 1.09
C PHE A 305 -4.22 -5.99 2.43
N ASP A 306 -4.33 -4.67 2.44
CA ASP A 306 -4.59 -3.90 3.66
C ASP A 306 -6.10 -3.85 3.92
N GLY A 307 -6.64 -5.04 4.23
CA GLY A 307 -8.04 -5.26 4.62
C GLY A 307 -8.43 -4.59 5.95
N ASP A 308 -7.52 -3.79 6.50
CA ASP A 308 -7.61 -3.07 7.78
C ASP A 308 -7.41 -1.56 7.59
N PHE A 309 -7.04 -1.10 6.39
CA PHE A 309 -7.30 0.28 5.95
C PHE A 309 -8.81 0.60 5.89
N LEU A 310 -9.60 -0.49 5.93
CA LEU A 310 -11.02 -0.71 6.16
C LEU A 310 -11.61 0.23 7.24
N TRP A 311 -11.82 -0.29 8.44
CA TRP A 311 -12.40 0.38 9.60
C TRP A 311 -11.99 1.85 9.84
N PRO A 312 -10.71 2.25 9.74
CA PRO A 312 -10.28 3.51 10.33
C PRO A 312 -10.73 4.74 9.55
N VAL A 313 -11.09 4.61 8.27
CA VAL A 313 -11.67 5.73 7.51
C VAL A 313 -13.18 5.86 7.77
N LEU A 314 -13.88 4.75 8.02
CA LEU A 314 -15.24 4.79 8.56
C LEU A 314 -15.26 5.46 9.92
N ASP A 315 -14.40 5.02 10.82
CA ASP A 315 -14.26 5.57 12.16
C ASP A 315 -13.88 7.06 12.11
N PHE A 316 -12.95 7.44 11.22
CA PHE A 316 -12.58 8.84 11.03
C PHE A 316 -13.76 9.69 10.52
N LEU A 317 -14.42 9.31 9.43
CA LEU A 317 -15.54 10.10 8.87
C LEU A 317 -16.77 10.11 9.79
N SER A 318 -17.12 8.96 10.37
CA SER A 318 -18.22 8.85 11.33
C SER A 318 -17.88 9.64 12.60
N GLY A 319 -16.63 9.63 13.04
CA GLY A 319 -16.12 10.43 14.16
C GLY A 319 -16.19 11.94 13.88
N MET A 320 -15.82 12.38 12.68
CA MET A 320 -15.89 13.79 12.27
C MET A 320 -17.34 14.29 12.28
N TRP A 321 -18.30 13.55 11.70
CA TRP A 321 -19.72 13.90 11.75
C TRP A 321 -20.32 13.78 13.17
N SER A 322 -19.93 12.75 13.94
CA SER A 322 -20.36 12.53 15.34
C SER A 322 -19.85 13.61 16.29
N ALA A 323 -18.67 14.17 16.03
CA ALA A 323 -18.15 15.34 16.73
C ALA A 323 -18.84 16.64 16.26
N LEU A 324 -19.15 16.79 14.98
CA LEU A 324 -19.83 17.98 14.45
C LEU A 324 -21.22 18.14 15.07
N ARG A 325 -21.98 17.05 15.20
CA ARG A 325 -23.27 16.99 15.92
C ARG A 325 -23.19 17.29 17.42
N ALA A 326 -21.99 17.28 18.01
CA ALA A 326 -21.79 17.50 19.43
C ALA A 326 -21.36 18.95 19.76
N LEU A 327 -21.19 19.81 18.75
CA LEU A 327 -20.87 21.22 18.95
C LEU A 327 -22.06 22.02 19.48
N SER A 328 -21.77 23.01 20.33
CA SER A 328 -22.69 24.11 20.61
C SER A 328 -22.89 25.03 19.39
N MET A 329 -23.85 25.96 19.50
CA MET A 329 -24.08 26.99 18.47
C MET A 329 -22.89 27.95 18.33
N GLU A 330 -22.25 28.27 19.45
CA GLU A 330 -21.08 29.13 19.55
C GLU A 330 -19.86 28.48 18.89
N GLU A 331 -19.60 27.20 19.17
CA GLU A 331 -18.53 26.42 18.53
C GLU A 331 -18.81 26.18 17.04
N THR A 332 -20.07 25.95 16.68
CA THR A 332 -20.52 25.81 15.29
C THR A 332 -20.21 27.08 14.49
N LYS A 333 -20.55 28.26 15.03
CA LYS A 333 -20.21 29.53 14.41
C LYS A 333 -18.69 29.69 14.28
N PHE A 334 -17.95 29.39 15.34
CA PHE A 334 -16.49 29.52 15.38
C PHE A 334 -15.78 28.62 14.36
N LEU A 335 -16.30 27.42 14.08
CA LEU A 335 -15.82 26.54 13.02
C LEU A 335 -16.00 27.16 11.63
N CYS A 336 -17.10 27.88 11.40
CA CYS A 336 -17.37 28.57 10.13
C CYS A 336 -16.48 29.80 9.90
N GLU A 337 -15.91 30.37 10.96
CA GLU A 337 -15.04 31.55 10.93
C GLU A 337 -13.53 31.19 10.91
N ASP A 338 -13.18 29.90 10.96
CA ASP A 338 -11.80 29.42 11.13
C ASP A 338 -11.29 28.67 9.88
N GLU A 339 -10.42 29.33 9.11
CA GLU A 339 -9.83 28.78 7.89
C GLU A 339 -9.09 27.44 8.10
N ALA A 340 -8.50 27.19 9.27
CA ALA A 340 -7.80 25.93 9.54
C ALA A 340 -8.79 24.78 9.81
N GLN A 341 -9.93 25.07 10.45
CA GLN A 341 -11.02 24.10 10.60
C GLN A 341 -11.71 23.86 9.25
N LEU A 342 -11.93 24.91 8.43
CA LEU A 342 -12.45 24.76 7.07
C LEU A 342 -11.49 24.03 6.14
N ALA A 343 -10.17 24.12 6.32
CA ALA A 343 -9.18 23.31 5.59
C ALA A 343 -9.26 21.82 5.98
N LEU A 344 -9.51 21.50 7.26
CA LEU A 344 -9.81 20.13 7.67
C LEU A 344 -11.12 19.63 7.07
N TRP A 345 -12.19 20.44 7.08
CA TRP A 345 -13.45 20.09 6.41
C TRP A 345 -13.32 20.05 4.89
N ALA A 346 -12.37 20.78 4.29
CA ALA A 346 -11.98 20.58 2.91
C ALA A 346 -11.42 19.18 2.72
N GLU A 347 -10.50 18.69 3.56
CA GLU A 347 -10.08 17.28 3.53
C GLU A 347 -11.21 16.28 3.83
N VAL A 348 -12.29 16.64 4.53
CA VAL A 348 -13.46 15.74 4.69
C VAL A 348 -14.42 15.74 3.48
N PHE A 349 -14.75 16.90 2.92
CA PHE A 349 -15.50 16.99 1.64
C PHE A 349 -14.76 16.26 0.52
N LYS A 350 -13.44 16.46 0.51
CA LYS A 350 -12.49 15.67 -0.24
C LYS A 350 -12.74 14.20 0.08
N LEU A 351 -12.48 13.71 1.31
CA LEU A 351 -12.67 12.31 1.70
C LEU A 351 -14.03 11.68 1.32
N HIS A 352 -15.08 12.47 1.11
CA HIS A 352 -16.40 12.03 0.63
C HIS A 352 -16.44 11.65 -0.87
N CYS A 353 -15.55 12.17 -1.73
CA CYS A 353 -15.57 11.93 -3.17
C CYS A 353 -14.76 10.70 -3.67
N ILE A 354 -13.74 10.20 -2.94
CA ILE A 354 -13.29 8.77 -2.90
C ILE A 354 -14.40 7.79 -3.14
N LEU A 355 -15.18 7.68 -2.08
CA LEU A 355 -16.26 6.76 -1.81
C LEU A 355 -17.19 6.62 -3.01
N GLN A 356 -17.51 7.73 -3.64
CA GLN A 356 -18.44 7.77 -4.76
C GLN A 356 -17.78 7.36 -6.08
N SER A 357 -16.47 7.59 -6.23
CA SER A 357 -15.69 7.19 -7.40
C SER A 357 -15.43 5.67 -7.48
N ARG A 358 -15.00 5.21 -8.66
CA ARG A 358 -14.68 3.80 -8.91
C ARG A 358 -13.55 3.26 -8.02
N ILE A 359 -12.46 4.02 -7.81
CA ILE A 359 -11.35 3.54 -6.96
C ILE A 359 -11.80 3.43 -5.50
N GLY A 360 -12.76 4.27 -5.08
CA GLY A 360 -13.45 4.16 -3.80
C GLY A 360 -14.18 2.84 -3.74
N ARG A 361 -15.25 2.68 -4.51
CA ARG A 361 -16.04 1.44 -4.55
C ARG A 361 -15.23 0.15 -4.71
N THR A 362 -14.05 0.20 -5.34
CA THR A 362 -13.13 -0.95 -5.47
C THR A 362 -12.34 -1.21 -4.18
N MET A 363 -11.66 -0.20 -3.63
CA MET A 363 -10.88 -0.31 -2.38
C MET A 363 -11.73 -0.11 -1.12
N SER A 364 -13.05 0.02 -1.23
CA SER A 364 -13.90 0.65 -0.21
C SER A 364 -15.43 0.38 -0.18
N PRO A 365 -15.98 -0.75 -0.65
CA PRO A 365 -17.42 -0.88 -0.91
C PRO A 365 -18.40 -0.38 0.17
N GLN A 366 -18.17 -0.60 1.48
CA GLN A 366 -19.20 -0.37 2.50
C GLN A 366 -19.30 1.06 3.05
N ALA A 367 -18.23 1.87 3.21
CA ALA A 367 -18.47 3.31 3.37
C ALA A 367 -18.78 3.99 2.04
N SER A 368 -18.36 3.41 0.90
CA SER A 368 -18.89 3.84 -0.41
C SER A 368 -20.41 3.72 -0.45
N ASN A 369 -20.97 2.73 0.25
CA ASN A 369 -22.40 2.58 0.49
C ASN A 369 -22.92 3.50 1.63
N LEU A 370 -22.16 3.74 2.70
CA LEU A 370 -22.59 4.60 3.82
C LEU A 370 -22.71 6.07 3.39
N PHE A 371 -21.73 6.57 2.65
CA PHE A 371 -21.59 7.95 2.16
C PHE A 371 -21.92 8.04 0.66
N CYS A 372 -23.01 7.38 0.25
CA CYS A 372 -23.47 7.36 -1.14
C CYS A 372 -24.29 8.60 -1.55
N LYS A 373 -24.76 9.40 -0.58
CA LYS A 373 -25.54 10.64 -0.78
C LYS A 373 -24.67 11.78 -1.30
N THR A 374 -25.23 12.81 -1.93
CA THR A 374 -24.43 14.02 -2.23
C THR A 374 -23.98 14.71 -0.94
N TRP A 375 -22.88 15.48 -1.02
CA TRP A 375 -22.34 16.21 0.14
C TRP A 375 -23.36 17.17 0.78
N ARG A 376 -24.24 17.75 -0.06
CA ARG A 376 -25.40 18.52 0.39
C ARG A 376 -26.35 17.67 1.24
N GLU A 377 -26.85 16.56 0.71
CA GLU A 377 -27.80 15.69 1.42
C GLU A 377 -27.18 15.14 2.71
N GLU A 378 -25.91 14.75 2.67
CA GLU A 378 -25.17 14.32 3.86
C GLU A 378 -25.05 15.45 4.89
N GLY A 379 -24.73 16.69 4.47
CA GLY A 379 -24.74 17.86 5.35
C GLY A 379 -26.12 18.21 5.91
N GLU A 380 -27.20 17.96 5.17
CA GLU A 380 -28.58 18.20 5.60
C GLU A 380 -29.07 17.13 6.61
N ASP A 381 -28.69 15.87 6.42
CA ASP A 381 -29.00 14.75 7.33
C ASP A 381 -28.13 14.71 8.58
N GLN A 382 -26.84 15.06 8.48
CA GLN A 382 -25.89 14.95 9.60
C GLN A 382 -25.95 16.16 10.56
N VAL A 383 -26.42 17.34 10.12
CA VAL A 383 -26.69 18.52 10.98
C VAL A 383 -28.05 19.18 10.67
N PRO A 384 -29.17 18.49 10.98
CA PRO A 384 -30.52 18.99 10.74
C PRO A 384 -30.88 20.12 11.72
N GLY A 385 -31.44 21.21 11.19
CA GLY A 385 -31.86 22.37 11.98
C GLY A 385 -31.78 23.67 11.17
N VAL A 386 -32.60 24.67 11.53
CA VAL A 386 -32.53 26.02 10.92
C VAL A 386 -31.31 26.78 11.46
N GLU A 387 -30.94 26.48 12.70
CA GLU A 387 -29.79 26.96 13.45
C GLU A 387 -28.46 26.58 12.78
N TYR A 388 -28.31 25.34 12.30
CA TYR A 388 -27.13 24.86 11.56
C TYR A 388 -27.05 25.38 10.10
N ARG A 389 -27.86 26.37 9.70
CA ARG A 389 -27.83 26.91 8.32
C ARG A 389 -26.46 27.45 7.94
N ALA A 390 -25.85 28.29 8.79
CA ALA A 390 -24.54 28.90 8.50
C ALA A 390 -23.43 27.84 8.34
N LEU A 391 -23.51 26.75 9.12
CA LEU A 391 -22.60 25.60 9.00
C LEU A 391 -22.80 24.87 7.67
N ARG A 392 -24.04 24.57 7.28
CA ARG A 392 -24.34 23.93 6.00
C ARG A 392 -23.93 24.83 4.81
N GLU A 393 -24.12 26.14 4.92
CA GLU A 393 -23.62 27.12 3.94
C GLU A 393 -22.07 27.10 3.86
N ALA A 394 -21.35 27.07 4.98
CA ALA A 394 -19.89 26.95 5.00
C ALA A 394 -19.39 25.63 4.38
N LEU A 395 -20.01 24.48 4.71
CA LEU A 395 -19.67 23.19 4.13
C LEU A 395 -20.00 23.11 2.62
N LEU A 396 -21.01 23.84 2.15
CA LEU A 396 -21.30 23.99 0.72
C LEU A 396 -20.30 24.92 -0.01
N MET A 397 -19.76 25.94 0.67
CA MET A 397 -18.66 26.74 0.13
C MET A 397 -17.37 25.92 0.00
N VAL A 398 -17.13 24.99 0.92
CA VAL A 398 -16.04 23.99 0.81
C VAL A 398 -16.23 23.09 -0.42
N GLU A 399 -17.45 22.61 -0.69
CA GLU A 399 -17.76 21.87 -1.93
C GLU A 399 -17.51 22.74 -3.16
N LEU A 400 -18.01 23.98 -3.18
CA LEU A 400 -17.87 24.90 -4.32
C LEU A 400 -16.40 25.19 -4.66
N ALA A 401 -15.54 25.34 -3.65
CA ALA A 401 -14.13 25.66 -3.83
C ALA A 401 -13.27 24.47 -4.30
N ASN A 402 -13.67 23.22 -4.01
CA ASN A 402 -12.86 22.02 -4.24
C ASN A 402 -13.46 21.04 -5.26
N GLY A 403 -14.78 21.11 -5.50
CA GLY A 403 -15.58 20.07 -6.14
C GLY A 403 -15.18 19.74 -7.58
N ASP A 404 -15.02 20.74 -8.44
CA ASP A 404 -14.72 20.52 -9.85
C ASP A 404 -13.34 19.89 -10.07
N ALA A 405 -12.33 20.43 -9.39
CA ALA A 405 -10.97 19.90 -9.44
C ALA A 405 -10.93 18.44 -9.01
N ILE A 406 -11.73 18.08 -8.00
CA ILE A 406 -11.63 16.78 -7.37
C ILE A 406 -12.52 15.69 -7.99
N ARG A 407 -13.73 16.05 -8.42
CA ARG A 407 -14.60 15.20 -9.25
C ARG A 407 -13.99 14.93 -10.62
N LYS A 408 -13.21 15.87 -11.18
CA LYS A 408 -12.44 15.65 -12.41
C LYS A 408 -11.36 14.57 -12.24
N ARG A 409 -10.68 14.53 -11.09
CA ARG A 409 -9.63 13.54 -10.81
C ARG A 409 -10.19 12.18 -10.40
N PHE A 410 -11.34 12.17 -9.72
CA PHE A 410 -12.02 10.97 -9.26
C PHE A 410 -13.51 11.05 -9.60
N PRO A 411 -13.90 10.72 -10.85
CA PRO A 411 -15.29 10.83 -11.29
C PRO A 411 -16.22 9.94 -10.46
N PRO A 412 -17.39 10.44 -10.03
CA PRO A 412 -18.36 9.63 -9.32
C PRO A 412 -18.84 8.48 -10.22
N CYS A 413 -18.86 7.27 -9.66
CA CYS A 413 -19.43 6.09 -10.28
C CYS A 413 -20.95 6.12 -10.07
N PRO A 414 -21.79 5.92 -11.11
CA PRO A 414 -23.24 5.78 -10.93
C PRO A 414 -23.60 4.61 -10.02
N MET A 415 -24.73 4.70 -9.32
CA MET A 415 -25.25 3.57 -8.53
C MET A 415 -25.57 2.36 -9.41
N ASP A 416 -26.17 2.60 -10.58
CA ASP A 416 -26.72 1.58 -11.49
C ASP A 416 -25.69 0.98 -12.47
N ALA A 417 -24.39 1.20 -12.23
CA ALA A 417 -23.30 0.80 -13.14
C ALA A 417 -22.56 -0.48 -12.71
N MET A 418 -23.24 -1.36 -11.94
CA MET A 418 -22.72 -2.63 -11.40
C MET A 418 -23.78 -3.72 -11.47
#